data_AF-A0ABD5B4Z2-F1
#
_entry.id   AF-A0ABD5B4Z2-F1
#
_cell.length_a   1.000
_cell.length_b   1.000
_cell.length_c   1.000
_cell.angle_alpha   90.00
_cell.angle_beta   90.00
_cell.angle_gamma   90.00
#
_symmetry.space_group_name_H-M   'P 1'
#
loop_
_entity.id
_entity.type
_entity.pdbx_description
1 polymer ?
#
loop_
_entity_poly.entity_id
_entity_poly.type
_entity_poly.pdbx_seq_one_letter_code
_entity_poly.pdbx_strand_id
1 'polypeptide(L)'
;MKKNITVVLILFSLAIYSQNILNIDNLKVKFKVKEYTLNTEGIYDFNKTIEIYNIFINPNKLFLISVLPNFEKKDSWKKIDYNSISDKILTETRLENKILDWLNDNTPDKKTFEYKIIKKRGEDYYMAEVCLAEAFNIYEYSFPIISTYGTINIADSKVSIVQMKEMFEKLRPKQEFPLDINDDYRIKMLDNGYALRNYLSREYTIKGSKAYQFWTLDGWWTQDGYNKHRGIDRFVYIPEKGIVGGSYDFYFAYKPKLMYNNHVELPIPLKKLWQNIINEKVMIAEELK
;
A
#
# COMPACT_ATOMS: atom_id res chain seq x y z
N MET A 1 -22.20 -3.52 63.16
CA MET A 1 -22.99 -3.48 61.91
C MET A 1 -22.07 -3.12 60.74
N LYS A 2 -21.55 -4.10 60.00
CA LYS A 2 -20.78 -3.85 58.77
C LYS A 2 -21.71 -4.08 57.59
N LYS A 3 -22.06 -3.02 56.87
CA LYS A 3 -22.84 -3.06 55.63
C LYS A 3 -21.94 -3.64 54.53
N ASN A 4 -22.31 -4.80 54.01
CA ASN A 4 -21.72 -5.32 52.77
C ASN A 4 -22.31 -4.51 51.60
N ILE A 5 -21.51 -3.63 51.02
CA ILE A 5 -21.82 -2.99 49.74
C ILE A 5 -21.30 -3.92 48.65
N THR A 6 -22.21 -4.66 48.03
CA THR A 6 -21.91 -5.42 46.81
C THR A 6 -21.93 -4.43 45.65
N VAL A 7 -20.75 -4.06 45.14
CA VAL A 7 -20.63 -3.33 43.88
C VAL A 7 -20.74 -4.35 42.75
N VAL A 8 -21.85 -4.33 42.01
CA VAL A 8 -22.02 -5.10 40.78
C VAL A 8 -21.34 -4.31 39.66
N LEU A 9 -20.15 -4.76 39.25
CA LEU A 9 -19.44 -4.24 38.10
C LEU A 9 -20.04 -4.86 36.83
N ILE A 10 -20.96 -4.15 36.17
CA ILE A 10 -21.47 -4.54 34.86
C ILE A 10 -20.40 -4.16 33.83
N LEU A 11 -19.51 -5.11 33.54
CA LEU A 11 -18.65 -5.07 32.35
C LEU A 11 -19.53 -5.32 31.12
N PHE A 12 -20.10 -4.25 30.56
CA PHE A 12 -20.55 -4.26 29.17
C PHE A 12 -19.29 -4.36 28.29
N SER A 13 -18.85 -5.58 28.00
CA SER A 13 -17.99 -5.82 26.86
C SER A 13 -18.83 -5.60 25.60
N LEU A 14 -18.92 -4.33 25.16
CA LEU A 14 -19.18 -4.06 23.76
C LEU A 14 -17.98 -4.62 23.00
N ALA A 15 -18.07 -5.90 22.61
CA ALA A 15 -17.29 -6.43 21.52
C ALA A 15 -17.73 -5.64 20.29
N ILE A 16 -17.11 -4.48 20.08
CA ILE A 16 -17.13 -3.80 18.80
C ILE A 16 -16.37 -4.75 17.88
N TYR A 17 -17.09 -5.69 17.28
CA TYR A 17 -16.56 -6.46 16.16
C TYR A 17 -16.20 -5.41 15.10
N SER A 18 -14.90 -5.17 14.92
CA SER A 18 -14.43 -4.20 13.95
C SER A 18 -14.80 -4.70 12.56
N GLN A 19 -15.79 -4.07 11.94
CA GLN A 19 -16.18 -4.33 10.55
C GLN A 19 -15.03 -3.89 9.64
N ASN A 20 -14.17 -4.83 9.28
CA ASN A 20 -12.97 -4.59 8.48
C ASN A 20 -12.98 -5.38 7.17
N ILE A 21 -14.09 -6.05 6.84
CA ILE A 21 -14.22 -6.84 5.61
C ILE A 21 -14.87 -5.98 4.53
N LEU A 22 -14.24 -5.91 3.36
CA LEU A 22 -14.72 -5.19 2.19
C LEU A 22 -15.18 -6.20 1.14
N ASN A 23 -16.43 -6.08 0.70
CA ASN A 23 -16.93 -6.88 -0.41
C ASN A 23 -16.73 -6.13 -1.73
N ILE A 24 -15.82 -6.61 -2.57
CA ILE A 24 -15.49 -5.96 -3.85
C ILE A 24 -16.71 -5.85 -4.75
N ASP A 25 -17.58 -6.86 -4.75
CA ASP A 25 -18.78 -6.88 -5.59
C ASP A 25 -19.77 -5.81 -5.15
N ASN A 26 -19.92 -5.58 -3.84
CA ASN A 26 -20.74 -4.47 -3.33
C ASN A 26 -20.12 -3.10 -3.63
N LEU A 27 -18.79 -2.98 -3.49
CA LEU A 27 -18.10 -1.72 -3.77
C LEU A 27 -18.27 -1.28 -5.22
N LYS A 28 -18.31 -2.20 -6.18
CA LYS A 28 -18.56 -1.92 -7.60
C LYS A 28 -19.94 -1.32 -7.87
N VAL A 29 -20.91 -1.55 -6.99
CA VAL A 29 -22.27 -0.98 -7.13
C VAL A 29 -22.25 0.53 -6.88
N LYS A 30 -21.48 0.99 -5.88
CA LYS A 30 -21.42 2.41 -5.49
C LYS A 30 -20.27 3.17 -6.13
N PHE A 31 -19.09 2.55 -6.22
CA PHE A 31 -17.85 3.20 -6.62
C PHE A 31 -17.36 2.69 -7.97
N LYS A 32 -16.63 3.55 -8.69
CA LYS A 32 -15.85 3.12 -9.86
C LYS A 32 -14.65 2.32 -9.34
N VAL A 33 -14.64 1.01 -9.62
CA VAL A 33 -13.52 0.12 -9.27
C VAL A 33 -12.78 -0.30 -10.53
N LYS A 34 -11.45 -0.14 -10.55
CA LYS A 34 -10.56 -0.64 -11.62
C LYS A 34 -9.60 -1.67 -11.06
N GLU A 35 -9.51 -2.81 -11.74
CA GLU A 35 -8.73 -3.96 -11.28
C GLU A 35 -7.58 -4.22 -12.24
N TYR A 36 -6.42 -4.54 -11.68
CA TYR A 36 -5.25 -4.90 -12.46
C TYR A 36 -4.45 -6.00 -11.79
N THR A 37 -3.70 -6.72 -12.61
CA THR A 37 -2.86 -7.82 -12.20
C THR A 37 -1.40 -7.47 -12.44
N LEU A 38 -0.55 -7.58 -11.42
CA LEU A 38 0.90 -7.35 -11.52
C LEU A 38 1.65 -8.67 -11.34
N ASN A 39 2.50 -9.05 -12.30
CA ASN A 39 3.40 -10.19 -12.16
C ASN A 39 4.74 -9.77 -11.52
N THR A 40 5.14 -10.47 -10.46
CA THR A 40 6.32 -10.15 -9.66
C THR A 40 7.65 -10.67 -10.21
N GLU A 41 7.65 -11.54 -11.22
CA GLU A 41 8.83 -12.21 -11.76
C GLU A 41 9.87 -11.22 -12.29
N GLY A 42 9.44 -10.22 -13.07
CA GLY A 42 10.35 -9.28 -13.73
C GLY A 42 11.12 -8.35 -12.78
N ILE A 43 10.69 -8.21 -11.53
CA ILE A 43 11.34 -7.34 -10.54
C ILE A 43 11.93 -8.17 -9.40
N TYR A 44 11.21 -9.17 -8.90
CA TYR A 44 11.55 -9.88 -7.68
C TYR A 44 12.03 -11.32 -7.90
N ASP A 45 12.21 -11.77 -9.15
CA ASP A 45 12.55 -13.17 -9.51
C ASP A 45 11.64 -14.21 -8.86
N PHE A 46 10.42 -13.80 -8.55
CA PHE A 46 9.44 -14.59 -7.85
C PHE A 46 8.15 -14.53 -8.66
N ASN A 47 7.75 -15.63 -9.29
CA ASN A 47 6.58 -15.63 -10.16
C ASN A 47 5.28 -15.80 -9.34
N LYS A 48 4.74 -14.65 -8.92
CA LYS A 48 3.45 -14.53 -8.25
C LYS A 48 2.69 -13.34 -8.81
N THR A 49 1.43 -13.29 -8.40
CA THR A 49 0.49 -12.25 -8.79
C THR A 49 0.16 -11.36 -7.61
N ILE A 50 0.19 -10.06 -7.84
CA ILE A 50 -0.46 -9.06 -6.98
C ILE A 50 -1.70 -8.57 -7.72
N GLU A 51 -2.86 -8.64 -7.07
CA GLU A 51 -4.09 -8.03 -7.59
C GLU A 51 -4.27 -6.67 -6.93
N ILE A 52 -4.47 -5.62 -7.73
CA ILE A 52 -4.71 -4.27 -7.23
C ILE A 52 -6.13 -3.80 -7.59
N TYR A 53 -6.78 -3.17 -6.62
CA TYR A 53 -8.13 -2.64 -6.73
C TYR A 53 -8.09 -1.13 -6.49
N ASN A 54 -8.33 -0.38 -7.55
CA ASN A 54 -8.45 1.07 -7.53
C ASN A 54 -9.90 1.45 -7.29
N ILE A 55 -10.24 1.82 -6.07
CA ILE A 55 -11.59 2.22 -5.67
C ILE A 55 -11.65 3.74 -5.64
N PHE A 56 -12.28 4.34 -6.64
CA PHE A 56 -12.47 5.79 -6.70
C PHE A 56 -13.63 6.18 -5.80
N ILE A 57 -13.33 6.81 -4.66
CA ILE A 57 -14.33 7.37 -3.75
C ILE A 57 -15.00 8.58 -4.40
N ASN A 58 -14.20 9.39 -5.07
CA ASN A 58 -14.62 10.39 -6.03
C ASN A 58 -13.47 10.64 -7.03
N PRO A 59 -13.61 11.51 -8.04
CA PRO A 59 -12.55 11.73 -9.04
C PRO A 59 -11.18 12.16 -8.46
N ASN A 60 -11.17 12.75 -7.27
CA ASN A 60 -9.97 13.27 -6.61
C ASN A 60 -9.46 12.39 -5.45
N LYS A 61 -10.13 11.26 -5.14
CA LYS A 61 -9.80 10.42 -3.98
C LYS A 61 -9.81 8.95 -4.37
N LEU A 62 -8.67 8.30 -4.22
CA LEU A 62 -8.45 6.91 -4.60
C LEU A 62 -8.11 6.09 -3.36
N PHE A 63 -8.82 5.00 -3.16
CA PHE A 63 -8.47 3.97 -2.20
C PHE A 63 -7.90 2.77 -2.95
N LEU A 64 -6.64 2.44 -2.66
CA LEU A 64 -5.94 1.32 -3.26
C LEU A 64 -5.97 0.15 -2.29
N ILE A 65 -6.37 -1.01 -2.80
CA ILE A 65 -6.16 -2.27 -2.10
C ILE A 65 -5.26 -3.16 -2.96
N SER A 66 -4.22 -3.70 -2.35
CA SER A 66 -3.28 -4.61 -2.99
C SER A 66 -3.30 -5.96 -2.29
N VAL A 67 -3.72 -7.00 -2.98
CA VAL A 67 -3.63 -8.38 -2.50
C VAL A 67 -2.24 -8.89 -2.76
N LEU A 68 -1.44 -8.98 -1.69
CA LEU A 68 -0.06 -9.40 -1.76
C LEU A 68 0.04 -10.94 -1.74
N PRO A 69 1.02 -11.53 -2.44
CA PRO A 69 1.07 -12.96 -2.62
C PRO A 69 1.48 -13.70 -1.36
N ASN A 70 0.80 -14.80 -1.06
CA ASN A 70 1.32 -15.72 -0.05
C ASN A 70 2.60 -16.41 -0.59
N PHE A 71 3.66 -16.40 0.19
CA PHE A 71 4.94 -17.02 -0.19
C PHE A 71 4.90 -18.55 -0.18
N GLU A 72 4.08 -19.17 0.66
CA GLU A 72 3.99 -20.63 0.81
C GLU A 72 2.88 -21.22 -0.07
N LYS A 73 1.75 -20.52 -0.18
CA LYS A 73 0.57 -21.03 -0.88
C LYS A 73 0.57 -20.61 -2.34
N LYS A 74 -0.03 -21.46 -3.18
CA LYS A 74 -0.20 -21.17 -4.61
C LYS A 74 -1.18 -20.02 -4.84
N ASP A 75 -2.30 -20.01 -4.12
CA ASP A 75 -3.34 -18.99 -4.20
C ASP A 75 -3.29 -18.07 -2.96
N SER A 76 -3.51 -16.78 -3.17
CA SER A 76 -3.57 -15.74 -2.14
C SER A 76 -4.99 -15.58 -1.57
N TRP A 77 -5.92 -16.40 -2.05
CA TRP A 77 -7.33 -16.39 -1.72
C TRP A 77 -7.76 -17.70 -1.06
N LYS A 78 -8.55 -17.58 0.01
CA LYS A 78 -9.09 -18.71 0.76
C LYS A 78 -10.61 -18.72 0.63
N LYS A 79 -11.19 -19.86 0.25
CA LYS A 79 -12.64 -20.06 0.26
C LYS A 79 -13.21 -19.87 1.67
N ILE A 80 -14.34 -19.20 1.79
CA ILE A 80 -15.01 -18.87 3.05
C ILE A 80 -16.52 -19.14 2.96
N ASP A 81 -17.15 -19.32 4.12
CA ASP A 81 -18.61 -19.26 4.25
C ASP A 81 -19.04 -17.80 4.45
N TYR A 82 -19.75 -17.24 3.47
CA TYR A 82 -20.22 -15.86 3.48
C TYR A 82 -21.15 -15.56 4.67
N ASN A 83 -22.01 -16.51 5.05
CA ASN A 83 -22.97 -16.31 6.13
C ASN A 83 -22.25 -16.06 7.47
N SER A 84 -21.11 -16.73 7.68
CA SER A 84 -20.29 -16.61 8.90
C SER A 84 -19.57 -15.25 9.08
N ILE A 85 -19.55 -14.41 8.04
CA ILE A 85 -18.83 -13.12 8.06
C ILE A 85 -19.69 -11.92 7.67
N SER A 86 -20.95 -12.14 7.31
CA SER A 86 -21.83 -11.11 6.73
C SER A 86 -22.03 -9.89 7.64
N ASP A 87 -22.04 -10.08 8.95
CA ASP A 87 -22.13 -9.06 10.00
C ASP A 87 -20.87 -8.19 10.14
N LYS A 88 -19.73 -8.70 9.65
CA LYS A 88 -18.41 -8.04 9.68
C LYS A 88 -18.10 -7.26 8.40
N ILE A 89 -18.97 -7.34 7.39
CA ILE A 89 -18.83 -6.61 6.14
C ILE A 89 -19.10 -5.13 6.41
N LEU A 90 -18.14 -4.29 6.03
CA LEU A 90 -18.20 -2.86 6.15
C LEU A 90 -19.11 -2.30 5.05
N THR A 91 -20.01 -1.39 5.41
CA THR A 91 -20.85 -0.70 4.44
C THR A 91 -20.04 0.32 3.64
N GLU A 92 -20.48 0.60 2.42
CA GLU A 92 -19.76 1.47 1.49
C GLU A 92 -19.70 2.92 2.00
N THR A 93 -20.74 3.39 2.69
CA THR A 93 -20.78 4.72 3.33
C THR A 93 -19.81 4.80 4.52
N ARG A 94 -19.70 3.73 5.33
CA ARG A 94 -18.76 3.72 6.45
C ARG A 94 -17.31 3.64 5.96
N LEU A 95 -17.06 2.91 4.88
CA LEU A 95 -15.75 2.90 4.21
C LEU A 95 -15.38 4.30 3.68
N GLU A 96 -16.29 4.95 2.96
CA GLU A 96 -16.09 6.31 2.43
C GLU A 96 -15.69 7.29 3.53
N ASN A 97 -16.44 7.35 4.64
CA ASN A 97 -16.11 8.22 5.78
C ASN A 97 -14.71 7.92 6.36
N LYS A 98 -14.37 6.64 6.55
CA LYS A 98 -13.04 6.23 7.02
C LYS A 98 -11.91 6.68 6.10
N ILE A 99 -12.13 6.63 4.78
CA ILE A 99 -11.13 7.06 3.79
C ILE A 99 -11.02 8.58 3.76
N LEU A 100 -12.14 9.30 3.89
CA LEU A 100 -12.13 10.76 3.99
C LEU A 100 -11.35 11.23 5.23
N ASP A 101 -11.57 10.58 6.38
CA ASP A 101 -10.83 10.86 7.61
C ASP A 101 -9.34 10.52 7.47
N TRP A 102 -9.01 9.40 6.83
CA TRP A 102 -7.63 9.04 6.52
C TRP A 102 -6.95 10.13 5.69
N LEU A 103 -7.58 10.57 4.60
CA LEU A 103 -6.99 11.53 3.66
C LEU A 103 -6.81 12.94 4.24
N ASN A 104 -7.53 13.30 5.30
CA ASN A 104 -7.38 14.59 5.98
C ASN A 104 -6.06 14.70 6.77
N ASP A 105 -5.54 13.58 7.27
CA ASP A 105 -4.30 13.50 8.05
C ASP A 105 -3.51 12.25 7.64
N ASN A 106 -3.14 12.21 6.36
CA ASN A 106 -2.52 11.04 5.75
C ASN A 106 -1.04 10.98 6.09
N THR A 107 -0.64 9.89 6.73
CA THR A 107 0.72 9.63 7.20
C THR A 107 1.11 8.18 6.90
N PRO A 108 2.42 7.83 6.90
CA PRO A 108 2.85 6.46 6.63
C PRO A 108 2.24 5.40 7.56
N ASP A 109 1.88 5.72 8.79
CA ASP A 109 1.27 4.79 9.76
C ASP A 109 -0.18 4.42 9.48
N LYS A 110 -0.90 5.20 8.67
CA LYS A 110 -2.28 4.89 8.29
C LYS A 110 -2.37 3.67 7.38
N LYS A 111 -1.30 3.37 6.61
CA LYS A 111 -1.22 2.17 5.76
C LYS A 111 -1.38 0.92 6.60
N THR A 112 -2.26 0.02 6.18
CA THR A 112 -2.69 -1.07 7.05
C THR A 112 -2.96 -2.39 6.33
N PHE A 113 -2.77 -3.49 7.07
CA PHE A 113 -3.15 -4.84 6.68
C PHE A 113 -4.47 -5.31 7.32
N GLU A 114 -5.16 -4.42 8.04
CA GLU A 114 -6.33 -4.76 8.84
C GLU A 114 -7.58 -5.02 8.00
N TYR A 115 -7.68 -4.41 6.82
CA TYR A 115 -8.77 -4.69 5.90
C TYR A 115 -8.61 -6.11 5.33
N LYS A 116 -9.73 -6.81 5.22
CA LYS A 116 -9.83 -8.05 4.43
C LYS A 116 -10.73 -7.78 3.25
N ILE A 117 -10.38 -8.27 2.07
CA ILE A 117 -11.28 -8.20 0.93
C ILE A 117 -11.86 -9.56 0.61
N ILE A 118 -13.13 -9.55 0.22
CA ILE A 118 -13.83 -10.72 -0.31
C ILE A 118 -14.32 -10.44 -1.71
N LYS A 119 -14.38 -11.50 -2.52
CA LYS A 119 -15.03 -11.48 -3.84
C LYS A 119 -15.69 -12.81 -4.12
N LYS A 120 -16.72 -12.79 -4.95
CA LYS A 120 -17.37 -13.99 -5.46
C LYS A 120 -16.60 -14.58 -6.64
N ARG A 121 -16.43 -15.90 -6.67
CA ARG A 121 -15.92 -16.67 -7.83
C ARG A 121 -16.87 -17.85 -8.06
N GLY A 122 -17.67 -17.80 -9.12
CA GLY A 122 -18.75 -18.77 -9.33
C GLY A 122 -19.81 -18.63 -8.25
N GLU A 123 -20.12 -19.71 -7.54
CA GLU A 123 -21.08 -19.71 -6.42
C GLU A 123 -20.44 -19.39 -5.06
N ASP A 124 -19.11 -19.47 -4.97
CA ASP A 124 -18.36 -19.42 -3.73
C ASP A 124 -17.78 -18.02 -3.47
N TYR A 125 -17.54 -17.72 -2.18
CA TYR A 125 -16.82 -16.52 -1.75
C TYR A 125 -15.40 -16.85 -1.31
N TYR A 126 -14.49 -15.94 -1.62
CA TYR A 126 -13.08 -16.05 -1.30
C TYR A 126 -12.61 -14.79 -0.58
N MET A 127 -11.78 -14.97 0.44
CA MET A 127 -11.14 -13.90 1.19
C MET A 127 -9.64 -13.88 0.89
N ALA A 128 -9.09 -12.69 0.63
CA ALA A 128 -7.67 -12.50 0.46
C ALA A 128 -6.94 -12.60 1.81
N GLU A 129 -5.77 -13.28 1.82
CA GLU A 129 -5.02 -13.51 3.06
C GLU A 129 -4.28 -12.25 3.54
N VAL A 130 -3.59 -11.56 2.62
CA VAL A 130 -2.82 -10.34 2.90
C VAL A 130 -3.30 -9.23 1.98
N CYS A 131 -3.84 -8.16 2.57
CA CYS A 131 -4.36 -7.00 1.84
C CYS A 131 -3.70 -5.75 2.38
N LEU A 132 -2.87 -5.07 1.58
CA LEU A 132 -2.41 -3.73 1.90
C LEU A 132 -3.47 -2.73 1.47
N ALA A 133 -3.84 -1.83 2.37
CA ALA A 133 -4.72 -0.71 2.07
C ALA A 133 -3.94 0.61 2.13
N GLU A 134 -4.19 1.48 1.16
CA GLU A 134 -3.60 2.82 1.04
C GLU A 134 -4.63 3.81 0.49
N ALA A 135 -4.55 5.07 0.88
CA ALA A 135 -5.43 6.13 0.38
C ALA A 135 -4.60 7.25 -0.26
N PHE A 136 -5.08 7.75 -1.40
CA PHE A 136 -4.44 8.78 -2.19
C PHE A 136 -5.39 9.93 -2.52
N ASN A 137 -4.88 11.15 -2.42
CA ASN A 137 -5.47 12.33 -3.04
C ASN A 137 -4.96 12.46 -4.49
N ILE A 138 -5.78 12.97 -5.40
CA ILE A 138 -5.40 13.26 -6.79
C ILE A 138 -5.65 14.75 -7.03
N TYR A 139 -4.56 15.51 -7.15
CA TYR A 139 -4.59 16.96 -7.32
C TYR A 139 -3.50 17.41 -8.28
N GLU A 140 -3.71 18.53 -8.96
CA GLU A 140 -2.73 19.15 -9.84
C GLU A 140 -2.23 20.45 -9.22
N TYR A 141 -1.25 20.33 -8.33
CA TYR A 141 -0.60 21.50 -7.73
C TYR A 141 0.65 21.85 -8.53
N SER A 142 0.73 23.11 -8.95
CA SER A 142 1.96 23.68 -9.52
C SER A 142 2.73 24.45 -8.45
N PHE A 143 4.05 24.54 -8.61
CA PHE A 143 4.91 25.38 -7.76
C PHE A 143 4.35 26.82 -7.68
N PRO A 144 4.34 27.48 -6.50
CA PRO A 144 5.03 27.13 -5.25
C PRO A 144 4.26 26.20 -4.30
N ILE A 145 3.10 25.67 -4.70
CA ILE A 145 2.33 24.74 -3.85
C ILE A 145 2.98 23.36 -3.93
N ILE A 146 3.32 22.81 -2.76
CA ILE A 146 3.92 21.48 -2.62
C ILE A 146 2.84 20.51 -2.15
N SER A 147 2.79 19.33 -2.78
CA SER A 147 1.85 18.28 -2.43
C SER A 147 2.18 17.64 -1.07
N THR A 148 1.16 17.26 -0.32
CA THR A 148 1.29 16.50 0.93
C THR A 148 1.46 15.00 0.67
N TYR A 149 1.84 14.25 1.69
CA TYR A 149 1.96 12.79 1.64
C TYR A 149 0.69 12.12 1.08
N GLY A 150 0.88 11.06 0.28
CA GLY A 150 -0.23 10.34 -0.35
C GLY A 150 -0.96 11.14 -1.45
N THR A 151 -0.38 12.22 -1.97
CA THR A 151 -0.96 12.93 -3.12
C THR A 151 -0.32 12.45 -4.42
N ILE A 152 -1.14 12.10 -5.41
CA ILE A 152 -0.76 11.88 -6.80
C ILE A 152 -0.87 13.22 -7.51
N ASN A 153 0.28 13.88 -7.74
CA ASN A 153 0.34 15.18 -8.40
C ASN A 153 1.05 15.09 -9.75
N ILE A 154 0.28 15.05 -10.83
CA ILE A 154 0.82 14.93 -12.19
C ILE A 154 1.36 16.26 -12.74
N ALA A 155 1.06 17.38 -12.08
CA ALA A 155 1.57 18.71 -12.42
C ALA A 155 2.89 19.06 -11.69
N ASP A 156 3.39 18.17 -10.82
CA ASP A 156 4.62 18.41 -10.07
C ASP A 156 5.86 18.39 -10.96
N SER A 157 6.94 19.01 -10.46
CA SER A 157 8.26 18.90 -11.08
C SER A 157 8.76 17.46 -11.01
N LYS A 158 9.34 16.99 -12.11
CA LYS A 158 9.89 15.63 -12.20
C LYS A 158 11.20 15.55 -11.43
N VAL A 159 11.30 14.63 -10.49
CA VAL A 159 12.51 14.35 -9.71
C VAL A 159 12.72 12.84 -9.65
N SER A 160 13.90 12.37 -10.06
CA SER A 160 14.26 10.95 -9.92
C SER A 160 14.85 10.64 -8.54
N ILE A 161 14.88 9.36 -8.17
CA ILE A 161 15.55 8.89 -6.95
C ILE A 161 17.04 9.25 -6.98
N VAL A 162 17.70 9.13 -8.13
CA VAL A 162 19.12 9.48 -8.30
C VAL A 162 19.36 10.97 -8.01
N GLN A 163 18.55 11.85 -8.61
CA GLN A 163 18.64 13.29 -8.38
C GLN A 163 18.38 13.65 -6.91
N MET A 164 17.39 13.00 -6.28
CA MET A 164 17.14 13.20 -4.85
C MET A 164 18.34 12.72 -4.01
N LYS A 165 18.89 11.55 -4.31
CA LYS A 165 20.03 10.99 -3.57
C LYS A 165 21.22 11.94 -3.62
N GLU A 166 21.59 12.42 -4.80
CA GLU A 166 22.70 13.39 -4.98
C GLU A 166 22.47 14.67 -4.17
N MET A 167 21.25 15.22 -4.22
CA MET A 167 20.89 16.41 -3.45
C MET A 167 20.92 16.14 -1.94
N PHE A 168 20.38 15.00 -1.52
CA PHE A 168 20.32 14.59 -0.12
C PHE A 168 21.72 14.44 0.47
N GLU A 169 22.62 13.72 -0.21
CA GLU A 169 24.00 13.51 0.21
C GLU A 169 24.77 14.83 0.30
N LYS A 170 24.52 15.77 -0.61
CA LYS A 170 25.10 17.13 -0.55
C LYS A 170 24.61 17.93 0.65
N LEU A 171 23.30 17.87 0.93
CA LEU A 171 22.67 18.64 2.01
C LEU A 171 22.86 17.99 3.39
N ARG A 172 23.09 16.68 3.43
CA ARG A 172 23.17 15.84 4.64
C ARG A 172 24.32 14.83 4.52
N PRO A 173 25.59 15.26 4.41
CA PRO A 173 26.72 14.36 4.14
C PRO A 173 27.01 13.34 5.27
N LYS A 174 26.37 13.49 6.43
CA LYS A 174 26.50 12.58 7.58
C LYS A 174 25.27 11.67 7.77
N GLN A 175 24.27 11.79 6.91
CA GLN A 175 23.04 11.01 6.97
C GLN A 175 22.96 10.14 5.72
N GLU A 176 22.68 8.86 5.91
CA GLU A 176 22.45 7.94 4.81
C GLU A 176 21.14 8.27 4.09
N PHE A 177 21.12 8.03 2.78
CA PHE A 177 19.91 8.25 2.00
C PHE A 177 18.79 7.28 2.46
N PRO A 178 17.57 7.78 2.73
CA PRO A 178 16.52 6.98 3.37
C PRO A 178 16.07 5.75 2.58
N LEU A 179 16.15 5.79 1.25
CA LEU A 179 15.77 4.65 0.40
C LEU A 179 16.90 3.65 0.21
N ASP A 180 18.14 3.98 0.58
CA ASP A 180 19.25 3.03 0.48
C ASP A 180 18.99 1.87 1.45
N ILE A 181 19.26 0.65 1.00
CA ILE A 181 19.02 -0.60 1.74
C ILE A 181 20.31 -1.42 1.91
N ASN A 182 21.46 -0.88 1.49
CA ASN A 182 22.73 -1.60 1.48
C ASN A 182 23.46 -1.59 2.84
N ASP A 183 23.01 -0.77 3.79
CA ASP A 183 23.56 -0.76 5.14
C ASP A 183 22.79 -1.70 6.09
N ASP A 184 23.47 -2.05 7.18
CA ASP A 184 22.90 -2.84 8.28
C ASP A 184 21.92 -2.01 9.14
N TYR A 185 21.84 -0.69 8.95
CA TYR A 185 21.04 0.21 9.78
C TYR A 185 19.62 0.38 9.23
N ARG A 186 18.77 -0.56 9.64
CA ARG A 186 17.43 -0.78 9.08
C ARG A 186 16.38 0.27 9.43
N ILE A 187 16.68 1.18 10.36
CA ILE A 187 15.78 2.28 10.71
C ILE A 187 16.34 3.57 10.13
N LYS A 188 15.63 4.12 9.15
CA LYS A 188 15.97 5.39 8.52
C LYS A 188 14.81 6.34 8.68
N MET A 189 14.70 6.90 9.88
CA MET A 189 13.68 7.90 10.15
C MET A 189 14.08 9.22 9.51
N LEU A 190 13.13 9.82 8.79
CA LEU A 190 13.24 11.19 8.34
C LEU A 190 12.61 12.07 9.42
N ASP A 191 13.43 12.85 10.12
CA ASP A 191 12.98 13.82 11.15
C ASP A 191 12.14 14.99 10.57
N ASN A 192 11.79 14.95 9.28
CA ASN A 192 11.08 16.02 8.60
C ASN A 192 9.90 15.50 7.79
N GLY A 193 8.69 15.65 8.35
CA GLY A 193 7.43 15.25 7.70
C GLY A 193 7.17 15.95 6.36
N TYR A 194 7.74 17.14 6.11
CA TYR A 194 7.56 17.85 4.84
C TYR A 194 8.28 17.19 3.65
N ALA A 195 9.26 16.33 3.92
CA ALA A 195 9.97 15.60 2.86
C ALA A 195 9.21 14.33 2.42
N LEU A 196 8.36 13.79 3.30
CA LEU A 196 7.60 12.57 3.07
C LEU A 196 6.47 12.86 2.08
N ARG A 197 6.64 12.44 0.82
CA ARG A 197 5.61 12.52 -0.21
C ARG A 197 5.91 11.65 -1.42
N ASN A 198 4.92 11.55 -2.30
CA ASN A 198 5.10 10.98 -3.63
C ASN A 198 5.71 12.03 -4.55
N TYR A 199 6.80 11.67 -5.22
CA TYR A 199 7.47 12.47 -6.23
C TYR A 199 7.15 11.90 -7.60
N LEU A 200 6.69 12.76 -8.53
CA LEU A 200 6.63 12.41 -9.94
C LEU A 200 8.07 12.25 -10.46
N SER A 201 8.45 11.12 -11.05
CA SER A 201 9.79 10.97 -11.63
C SER A 201 9.80 11.03 -13.14
N ARG A 202 8.81 10.44 -13.80
CA ARG A 202 8.78 10.35 -15.27
C ARG A 202 7.37 10.23 -15.79
N GLU A 203 7.26 10.48 -17.09
CA GLU A 203 6.04 10.45 -17.86
C GLU A 203 6.33 9.70 -19.16
N TYR A 204 5.44 8.80 -19.53
CA TYR A 204 5.57 7.99 -20.75
C TYR A 204 4.19 7.51 -21.21
N THR A 205 4.14 6.70 -22.28
CA THR A 205 2.88 6.21 -22.86
C THR A 205 2.75 4.71 -22.67
N ILE A 206 1.56 4.26 -22.26
CA ILE A 206 1.18 2.84 -22.19
C ILE A 206 -0.11 2.66 -23.01
N LYS A 207 -0.07 1.88 -24.08
CA LYS A 207 -1.22 1.65 -25.00
C LYS A 207 -1.93 2.97 -25.39
N GLY A 208 -1.17 3.97 -25.83
CA GLY A 208 -1.68 5.29 -26.22
C GLY A 208 -2.16 6.19 -25.06
N SER A 209 -2.19 5.70 -23.82
CA SER A 209 -2.54 6.50 -22.65
C SER A 209 -1.30 7.13 -22.02
N LYS A 210 -1.42 8.38 -21.60
CA LYS A 210 -0.38 9.07 -20.83
C LYS A 210 -0.29 8.48 -19.42
N ALA A 211 0.90 8.04 -19.05
CA ALA A 211 1.21 7.39 -17.78
C ALA A 211 2.25 8.19 -17.01
N TYR A 212 2.04 8.28 -15.69
CA TYR A 212 2.85 9.07 -14.78
C TYR A 212 3.40 8.16 -13.71
N GLN A 213 4.72 8.11 -13.58
CA GLN A 213 5.38 7.26 -12.60
C GLN A 213 5.86 8.08 -11.42
N PHE A 214 5.60 7.54 -10.23
CA PHE A 214 5.88 8.13 -8.96
C PHE A 214 6.77 7.22 -8.12
N TRP A 215 7.48 7.81 -7.16
CA TRP A 215 8.16 7.12 -6.07
C TRP A 215 7.96 7.88 -4.76
N THR A 216 8.00 7.16 -3.64
CA THR A 216 7.74 7.75 -2.32
C THR A 216 9.03 7.92 -1.54
N LEU A 217 9.37 9.17 -1.20
CA LEU A 217 10.41 9.45 -0.21
C LEU A 217 9.84 9.11 1.16
N ASP A 218 10.28 8.00 1.72
CA ASP A 218 9.82 7.51 3.02
C ASP A 218 10.93 6.71 3.69
N GLY A 219 10.89 6.70 5.02
CA GLY A 219 11.85 5.99 5.85
C GLY A 219 11.56 4.49 5.93
N TRP A 220 12.48 3.80 6.60
CA TRP A 220 12.25 2.45 7.11
C TRP A 220 11.92 2.56 8.61
N TRP A 221 10.66 2.33 8.98
CA TRP A 221 10.10 2.65 10.30
C TRP A 221 10.08 1.51 11.31
N THR A 222 10.56 0.31 10.95
CA THR A 222 10.38 -0.89 11.77
C THR A 222 11.65 -1.72 11.76
N GLN A 223 12.08 -2.14 12.95
CA GLN A 223 13.23 -3.02 13.14
C GLN A 223 12.94 -4.47 12.76
N ASP A 224 11.75 -4.96 13.14
CA ASP A 224 11.30 -6.34 12.94
C ASP A 224 9.90 -6.41 12.32
N GLY A 225 9.75 -7.17 11.24
CA GLY A 225 8.47 -7.37 10.55
C GLY A 225 8.34 -6.59 9.24
N TYR A 226 7.14 -6.58 8.66
CA TYR A 226 6.89 -5.85 7.42
C TYR A 226 6.89 -4.34 7.67
N ASN A 227 7.70 -3.61 6.91
CA ASN A 227 7.71 -2.15 6.91
C ASN A 227 6.54 -1.59 6.09
N LYS A 228 5.31 -1.92 6.48
CA LYS A 228 4.07 -1.60 5.73
C LYS A 228 3.90 -0.10 5.45
N HIS A 229 4.56 0.74 6.24
CA HIS A 229 4.65 2.20 6.07
C HIS A 229 5.21 2.59 4.69
N ARG A 230 6.07 1.77 4.10
CA ARG A 230 6.56 1.92 2.73
C ARG A 230 5.43 1.78 1.71
N GLY A 231 4.57 0.78 1.88
CA GLY A 231 3.40 0.54 1.04
C GLY A 231 3.76 0.30 -0.43
N ILE A 232 3.02 0.88 -1.37
CA ILE A 232 3.42 0.92 -2.77
C ILE A 232 4.58 1.92 -2.95
N ASP A 233 5.81 1.40 -3.02
CA ASP A 233 7.04 2.20 -2.99
C ASP A 233 7.20 3.13 -4.19
N ARG A 234 6.85 2.59 -5.36
CA ARG A 234 6.87 3.25 -6.66
C ARG A 234 5.67 2.76 -7.44
N PHE A 235 5.03 3.64 -8.18
CA PHE A 235 3.79 3.30 -8.87
C PHE A 235 3.61 4.07 -10.16
N VAL A 236 2.72 3.55 -11.01
CA VAL A 236 2.33 4.17 -12.28
C VAL A 236 0.86 4.50 -12.22
N TYR A 237 0.52 5.76 -12.40
CA TYR A 237 -0.83 6.26 -12.46
C TYR A 237 -1.20 6.67 -13.88
N ILE A 238 -2.41 6.28 -14.31
CA ILE A 238 -3.03 6.79 -15.53
C ILE A 238 -4.37 7.42 -15.12
N PRO A 239 -4.65 8.69 -15.50
CA PRO A 239 -5.94 9.33 -15.27
C PRO A 239 -7.11 8.44 -15.70
N GLU A 240 -8.18 8.41 -14.92
CA GLU A 240 -9.38 7.58 -15.10
C GLU A 240 -9.21 6.05 -15.02
N LYS A 241 -7.97 5.55 -15.06
CA LYS A 241 -7.64 4.12 -14.86
C LYS A 241 -7.16 3.84 -13.45
N GLY A 242 -6.50 4.81 -12.81
CA GLY A 242 -5.94 4.66 -11.46
C GLY A 242 -4.47 4.25 -11.49
N ILE A 243 -4.03 3.61 -10.42
CA ILE A 243 -2.71 2.98 -10.33
C ILE A 243 -2.74 1.67 -11.11
N VAL A 244 -1.88 1.58 -12.12
CA VAL A 244 -1.78 0.46 -13.08
C VAL A 244 -0.42 -0.24 -13.03
N GLY A 245 0.43 0.16 -12.09
CA GLY A 245 1.75 -0.41 -11.92
C GLY A 245 2.30 -0.08 -10.55
N GLY A 246 3.19 -0.92 -10.03
CA GLY A 246 3.63 -0.83 -8.65
C GLY A 246 4.90 -1.62 -8.35
N SER A 247 5.52 -1.30 -7.22
CA SER A 247 6.53 -2.11 -6.53
C SER A 247 6.23 -2.13 -5.02
N TYR A 248 6.48 -3.26 -4.38
CA TYR A 248 6.25 -3.49 -2.94
C TYR A 248 7.52 -4.06 -2.31
N ASP A 249 8.59 -3.29 -2.39
CA ASP A 249 9.93 -3.72 -2.02
C ASP A 249 9.97 -4.21 -0.59
N PHE A 250 9.31 -3.50 0.34
CA PHE A 250 9.24 -3.90 1.74
C PHE A 250 8.71 -5.33 1.95
N TYR A 251 7.83 -5.81 1.06
CA TYR A 251 7.19 -7.11 1.16
C TYR A 251 8.10 -8.24 0.68
N PHE A 252 8.91 -7.99 -0.35
CA PHE A 252 9.83 -8.97 -0.94
C PHE A 252 11.26 -8.87 -0.37
N ALA A 253 11.63 -7.73 0.22
CA ALA A 253 12.92 -7.52 0.86
C ALA A 253 12.98 -8.10 2.28
N TYR A 254 11.84 -8.11 2.98
CA TYR A 254 11.78 -8.47 4.39
C TYR A 254 10.64 -9.46 4.62
N LYS A 255 10.96 -10.76 4.66
CA LYS A 255 10.08 -11.71 5.35
C LYS A 255 10.14 -11.40 6.85
N PRO A 256 9.01 -11.21 7.54
CA PRO A 256 9.02 -11.14 9.00
C PRO A 256 9.65 -12.45 9.50
N LYS A 257 10.78 -12.35 10.21
CA LYS A 257 11.45 -13.50 10.85
C LYS A 257 10.48 -14.39 11.66
N LEU A 258 9.37 -13.81 12.11
CA LEU A 258 8.33 -14.47 12.90
C LEU A 258 7.26 -15.20 12.07
N MET A 259 7.11 -14.91 10.77
CA MET A 259 6.01 -15.47 9.96
C MET A 259 6.31 -16.83 9.33
N TYR A 260 7.59 -17.17 9.21
CA TYR A 260 8.04 -18.41 8.60
C TYR A 260 9.20 -18.91 9.43
N ASN A 261 9.15 -20.15 9.92
CA ASN A 261 10.14 -20.80 10.79
C ASN A 261 11.55 -20.85 10.17
N ASN A 262 12.20 -19.71 9.90
CA ASN A 262 13.54 -19.54 9.34
C ASN A 262 13.84 -20.24 7.98
N HIS A 263 12.86 -20.84 7.30
CA HIS A 263 13.11 -21.72 6.14
C HIS A 263 12.78 -21.15 4.76
N VAL A 264 12.43 -19.87 4.63
CA VAL A 264 12.16 -19.30 3.30
C VAL A 264 13.14 -18.18 3.00
N GLU A 265 14.01 -18.44 2.03
CA GLU A 265 14.94 -17.46 1.48
C GLU A 265 14.19 -16.22 0.99
N LEU A 266 14.85 -15.06 1.10
CA LEU A 266 14.35 -13.84 0.50
C LEU A 266 14.26 -14.04 -1.03
N PRO A 267 13.16 -13.64 -1.67
CA PRO A 267 12.98 -13.84 -3.11
C PRO A 267 14.03 -13.08 -3.94
N ILE A 268 14.67 -12.04 -3.40
CA ILE A 268 15.59 -11.18 -4.13
C ILE A 268 16.83 -10.79 -3.28
N PRO A 269 18.05 -10.86 -3.84
CA PRO A 269 19.25 -10.32 -3.19
C PRO A 269 19.19 -8.79 -3.04
N LEU A 270 19.65 -8.25 -1.90
CA LEU A 270 19.64 -6.81 -1.60
C LEU A 270 20.25 -5.94 -2.71
N LYS A 271 21.38 -6.36 -3.29
CA LYS A 271 22.01 -5.65 -4.40
C LYS A 271 21.09 -5.50 -5.61
N LYS A 272 20.35 -6.56 -5.97
CA LYS A 272 19.41 -6.52 -7.10
C LYS A 272 18.20 -5.65 -6.75
N LEU A 273 17.69 -5.77 -5.53
CA LEU A 273 16.61 -4.94 -5.04
C LEU A 273 16.98 -3.45 -5.08
N TRP A 274 18.18 -3.09 -4.63
CA TRP A 274 18.68 -1.72 -4.70
C TRP A 274 18.79 -1.22 -6.14
N GLN A 275 19.25 -2.08 -7.06
CA GLN A 275 19.25 -1.75 -8.48
C GLN A 275 17.83 -1.52 -9.02
N ASN A 276 16.83 -2.27 -8.56
CA ASN A 276 15.44 -2.00 -8.94
C ASN A 276 14.95 -0.68 -8.35
N ILE A 277 15.33 -0.36 -7.11
CA ILE A 277 14.97 0.90 -6.44
C ILE A 277 15.56 2.09 -7.19
N ILE A 278 16.88 2.14 -7.36
CA ILE A 278 17.57 3.31 -7.92
C ILE A 278 17.20 3.59 -9.39
N ASN A 279 16.86 2.53 -10.14
CA ASN A 279 16.38 2.65 -11.52
C ASN A 279 14.85 2.87 -11.62
N GLU A 280 14.18 2.93 -10.47
CA GLU A 280 12.73 3.07 -10.30
C GLU A 280 11.94 2.02 -11.10
N LYS A 281 12.33 0.75 -11.04
CA LYS A 281 11.57 -0.30 -11.72
C LYS A 281 10.23 -0.52 -11.03
N VAL A 282 9.20 -0.76 -11.84
CA VAL A 282 7.82 -1.00 -11.44
C VAL A 282 7.21 -2.11 -12.30
N MET A 283 6.38 -2.96 -11.70
CA MET A 283 5.56 -3.91 -12.44
C MET A 283 4.48 -3.10 -13.17
N ILE A 284 4.16 -3.48 -14.40
CA ILE A 284 3.05 -2.90 -15.17
C ILE A 284 1.95 -3.95 -15.26
N ALA A 285 0.70 -3.50 -15.13
CA ALA A 285 -0.50 -4.32 -15.28
C ALA A 285 -0.46 -5.21 -16.52
N GLU A 286 -0.70 -6.51 -16.35
CA GLU A 286 -0.77 -7.48 -17.45
C GLU A 286 -1.82 -7.07 -18.50
N GLU A 287 -2.92 -6.46 -18.06
CA GLU A 287 -4.00 -5.97 -18.91
C GLU A 287 -3.53 -4.83 -19.85
N LEU A 288 -2.42 -4.18 -19.51
CA LEU A 288 -1.86 -3.05 -20.25
C LEU A 288 -0.56 -3.37 -21.00
N LYS A 289 -0.09 -4.61 -20.97
CA LYS A 289 1.01 -5.08 -21.82
C LYS A 289 0.58 -5.38 -23.25
#